data_AF-A0A966DAJ3-F1
#
_entry.id   AF-A0A966DAJ3-F1
#
_cell.length_a   1.000
_cell.length_b   1.000
_cell.length_c   1.000
_cell.angle_alpha   90.00
_cell.angle_beta   90.00
_cell.angle_gamma   90.00
#
_symmetry.space_group_name_H-M   'P 1'
#
loop_
_entity.id
_entity.type
_entity.pdbx_description
1 polymer ?
#
loop_
_entity_poly.entity_id
_entity_poly.type
_entity_poly.pdbx_seq_one_letter_code
_entity_poly.pdbx_strand_id
1 'polypeptide(L)'
;MKLKLPMLVFICTLATQINAMQISIISESASFDLTVENNASILSVKEQIENSKSIPQDKQLLQFAEQELEDNNTLADYNINDEDAIVLIVKGDIDISKNPIHIYSDYYTRGDVNINYIGDYHIYSSSDESVSNQIQVTYPNDTVNILLDNVKITFNDGPAFMINSGGVDLTLSGYNSLVGADRYASLNNGQNPLIINAASIADTLEIPERSEQFFGAGIGGNYRQSGANIKINGGTIIANGLYGASGIGGGCFGNGYEITINGGKVIARGGEDAAGIGGTLDNNGYNIKINGGLVSAYGGNGGAGIGGGERNATNGNGYDIIITSGTVYAKGGEGAAGIGCGIFGDDCHNIIITGGSVNAEKGEASAWSPEEEFSGANIGTGILDEFTPDGPVTKNGIEVTPTNGPDNGDQPLTRYDVHEIPTLPPYYGTNDMEPDLSGLYYIYSPIPINTQNITDDGVIIYSQGKQLIIEGAEGNINVYNMLGCLMYAIKATASDANTTIDLPNTGIYIIQINNKTYKISI
;
A
#
# COMPACT_ATOMS: atom_id res chain seq x y z
N MET A 1 -34.35 -75.56 48.59
CA MET A 1 -33.59 -74.53 47.86
C MET A 1 -33.44 -75.01 46.42
N LYS A 2 -34.37 -74.63 45.53
CA LYS A 2 -34.31 -74.95 44.09
C LYS A 2 -34.26 -73.63 43.35
N LEU A 3 -33.11 -73.35 42.75
CA LEU A 3 -32.84 -72.16 41.96
C LEU A 3 -33.58 -72.24 40.61
N LYS A 4 -34.13 -71.11 40.18
CA LYS A 4 -34.69 -70.87 38.85
C LYS A 4 -33.57 -70.94 37.79
N LEU A 5 -33.82 -71.69 36.71
CA LEU A 5 -33.45 -71.30 35.33
C LEU A 5 -34.77 -71.32 34.54
N PRO A 6 -35.06 -70.29 33.73
CA PRO A 6 -34.55 -70.20 32.35
C PRO A 6 -34.13 -68.74 32.03
N MET A 7 -33.55 -68.32 30.91
CA MET A 7 -33.70 -68.69 29.51
C MET A 7 -32.53 -67.97 28.79
N LEU A 8 -31.62 -68.71 28.15
CA LEU A 8 -30.59 -68.12 27.32
C LEU A 8 -31.24 -67.75 25.99
N VAL A 9 -31.67 -66.50 25.84
CA VAL A 9 -32.05 -65.95 24.53
C VAL A 9 -30.76 -65.71 23.77
N PHE A 10 -30.51 -66.53 22.77
CA PHE A 10 -29.47 -66.32 21.77
C PHE A 10 -29.89 -65.13 20.89
N ILE A 11 -29.56 -63.90 21.32
CA ILE A 11 -29.56 -62.75 20.40
C ILE A 11 -28.26 -62.85 19.63
N CYS A 12 -28.33 -63.54 18.49
CA CYS A 12 -27.38 -63.39 17.41
C CYS A 12 -27.60 -61.99 16.83
N THR A 13 -26.95 -60.98 17.41
CA THR A 13 -26.68 -59.74 16.67
C THR A 13 -25.74 -60.14 15.54
N LEU A 14 -26.24 -60.13 14.31
CA LEU A 14 -25.38 -60.08 13.15
C LEU A 14 -24.47 -58.86 13.35
N ALA A 15 -23.20 -59.10 13.67
CA ALA A 15 -22.17 -58.17 13.26
C ALA A 15 -22.19 -58.23 11.72
N THR A 16 -22.92 -57.32 11.09
CA THR A 16 -22.57 -56.90 9.73
C THR A 16 -21.09 -56.59 9.80
N GLN A 17 -20.29 -57.43 9.15
CA GLN A 17 -18.89 -57.14 8.87
C GLN A 17 -18.92 -55.81 8.11
N ILE A 18 -18.67 -54.71 8.82
CA ILE A 18 -18.46 -53.42 8.19
C ILE A 18 -17.20 -53.65 7.38
N ASN A 19 -17.35 -53.72 6.05
CA ASN A 19 -16.21 -53.83 5.15
C ASN A 19 -15.57 -52.44 5.12
N ALA A 20 -14.88 -52.13 6.22
CA ALA A 20 -14.28 -50.86 6.51
C ALA A 20 -12.80 -50.90 6.15
N MET A 21 -12.32 -49.81 5.57
CA MET A 21 -10.91 -49.57 5.29
C MET A 21 -10.47 -48.34 6.08
N GLN A 22 -9.19 -48.31 6.44
CA GLN A 22 -8.52 -47.09 6.83
C GLN A 22 -8.00 -46.36 5.61
N ILE A 23 -8.17 -45.05 5.59
CA ILE A 23 -7.47 -44.16 4.67
C ILE A 23 -6.74 -43.10 5.49
N SER A 24 -5.56 -42.70 5.04
CA SER A 24 -4.86 -41.56 5.63
C SER A 24 -5.24 -40.30 4.88
N ILE A 25 -5.80 -39.31 5.58
CA ILE A 25 -5.97 -37.97 5.03
C ILE A 25 -4.70 -37.19 5.33
N ILE A 26 -3.97 -36.83 4.28
CA ILE A 26 -2.77 -36.00 4.35
C ILE A 26 -3.18 -34.55 4.10
N SER A 27 -2.94 -33.68 5.07
CA SER A 27 -2.90 -32.23 4.87
C SER A 27 -1.43 -31.76 4.90
N GLU A 28 -1.21 -30.50 4.56
CA GLU A 28 0.16 -29.96 4.40
C GLU A 28 1.02 -30.03 5.68
N SER A 29 0.38 -30.05 6.86
CA SER A 29 1.05 -30.04 8.17
C SER A 29 0.96 -31.35 8.94
N ALA A 30 0.09 -32.30 8.54
CA ALA A 30 -0.21 -33.50 9.31
C ALA A 30 -0.95 -34.56 8.48
N SER A 31 -0.92 -35.82 8.95
CA SER A 31 -1.83 -36.85 8.48
C SER A 31 -2.73 -37.33 9.63
N PHE A 32 -3.94 -37.76 9.29
CA PHE A 32 -4.83 -38.43 10.22
C PHE A 32 -5.61 -39.52 9.51
N ASP A 33 -5.92 -40.60 10.22
CA ASP A 33 -6.60 -41.74 9.63
C ASP A 33 -8.11 -41.64 9.83
N LEU A 34 -8.86 -41.99 8.79
CA LEU A 34 -10.30 -42.17 8.83
C LEU A 34 -10.63 -43.64 8.59
N THR A 35 -11.60 -44.17 9.34
CA THR A 35 -12.18 -45.48 9.07
C THR A 35 -13.46 -45.30 8.28
N VAL A 36 -13.44 -45.67 7.01
CA VAL A 36 -14.52 -45.45 6.04
C VAL A 36 -15.01 -46.80 5.48
N GLU A 37 -16.23 -46.85 4.95
CA GLU A 37 -16.69 -48.03 4.20
C GLU A 37 -15.94 -48.13 2.85
N ASN A 38 -15.64 -49.34 2.38
CA ASN A 38 -14.87 -49.56 1.14
C ASN A 38 -15.44 -48.84 -0.10
N ASN A 39 -16.75 -48.60 -0.13
CA ASN A 39 -17.45 -47.91 -1.23
C ASN A 39 -18.02 -46.56 -0.79
N ALA A 40 -17.46 -45.95 0.28
CA ALA A 40 -17.85 -44.62 0.73
C ALA A 40 -17.79 -43.63 -0.45
N SER A 41 -18.83 -42.80 -0.57
CA SER A 41 -18.82 -41.69 -1.52
C SER A 41 -17.82 -40.64 -1.04
N ILE A 42 -17.25 -39.88 -1.98
CA ILE A 42 -16.36 -38.77 -1.63
C ILE A 42 -17.09 -37.75 -0.75
N LEU A 43 -18.38 -37.49 -0.98
CA LEU A 43 -19.20 -36.66 -0.10
C LEU A 43 -19.23 -37.17 1.35
N SER A 44 -19.39 -38.49 1.56
CA SER A 44 -19.39 -39.08 2.91
C SER A 44 -18.02 -39.04 3.58
N VAL A 45 -16.94 -39.15 2.81
CA VAL A 45 -15.58 -38.94 3.32
C VAL A 45 -15.42 -37.48 3.76
N LYS A 46 -15.88 -36.52 2.95
CA LYS A 46 -15.87 -35.11 3.32
C LYS A 46 -16.71 -34.81 4.56
N GLU A 47 -17.87 -35.44 4.71
CA GLU A 47 -18.69 -35.34 5.93
C GLU A 47 -17.94 -35.88 7.17
N GLN A 48 -17.20 -36.99 7.05
CA GLN A 48 -16.37 -37.50 8.14
C GLN A 48 -15.20 -36.58 8.48
N ILE A 49 -14.58 -35.97 7.48
CA ILE A 49 -13.57 -34.93 7.68
C ILE A 49 -14.19 -33.72 8.38
N GLU A 50 -15.38 -33.26 7.97
CA GLU A 50 -16.08 -32.14 8.61
C GLU A 50 -16.35 -32.44 10.09
N ASN A 51 -16.88 -33.62 10.40
CA ASN A 51 -17.15 -34.05 11.78
C ASN A 51 -15.87 -34.18 12.62
N SER A 52 -14.75 -34.57 12.01
CA SER A 52 -13.48 -34.79 12.70
C SER A 52 -12.63 -33.53 12.83
N LYS A 53 -12.73 -32.62 11.86
CA LYS A 53 -11.82 -31.50 11.62
C LYS A 53 -12.50 -30.13 11.63
N SER A 54 -13.83 -30.08 11.67
CA SER A 54 -14.64 -28.85 11.60
C SER A 54 -14.42 -28.03 10.33
N ILE A 55 -14.07 -28.69 9.21
CA ILE A 55 -13.93 -28.06 7.89
C ILE A 55 -15.21 -28.34 7.10
N PRO A 56 -16.02 -27.33 6.72
CA PRO A 56 -17.26 -27.58 5.97
C PRO A 56 -17.02 -28.31 4.65
N GLN A 57 -17.93 -29.21 4.23
CA GLN A 57 -17.76 -30.04 3.02
C GLN A 57 -17.46 -29.25 1.73
N ASP A 58 -18.09 -28.08 1.55
CA ASP A 58 -17.88 -27.20 0.39
C ASP A 58 -16.49 -26.53 0.39
N LYS A 59 -15.81 -26.54 1.55
CA LYS A 59 -14.45 -26.04 1.74
C LYS A 59 -13.39 -27.13 1.61
N GLN A 60 -13.79 -28.39 1.41
CA GLN A 60 -12.87 -29.51 1.25
C GLN A 60 -12.69 -29.87 -0.23
N LEU A 61 -11.47 -29.77 -0.74
CA LEU A 61 -11.05 -30.43 -1.96
C LEU A 61 -10.19 -31.64 -1.58
N LEU A 62 -10.58 -32.82 -2.04
CA LEU A 62 -9.84 -34.05 -1.84
C LEU A 62 -9.15 -34.44 -3.14
N GLN A 63 -7.91 -34.93 -3.07
CA GLN A 63 -7.13 -35.31 -4.23
C GLN A 63 -6.43 -36.66 -4.00
N PHE A 64 -6.42 -37.51 -5.03
CA PHE A 64 -5.66 -38.77 -5.05
C PHE A 64 -4.95 -38.91 -6.39
N ALA A 65 -3.66 -39.27 -6.38
CA ALA A 65 -2.85 -39.41 -7.60
C ALA A 65 -2.99 -38.21 -8.58
N GLU A 66 -2.92 -36.99 -8.03
CA GLU A 66 -3.08 -35.72 -8.75
C GLU A 66 -4.48 -35.45 -9.33
N GLN A 67 -5.46 -36.33 -9.10
CA GLN A 67 -6.85 -36.14 -9.55
C GLN A 67 -7.76 -35.65 -8.40
N GLU A 68 -8.54 -34.60 -8.66
CA GLU A 68 -9.59 -34.13 -7.74
C GLU A 68 -10.71 -35.19 -7.62
N LEU A 69 -11.13 -35.44 -6.38
CA LEU A 69 -12.18 -36.39 -6.05
C LEU A 69 -13.53 -35.66 -6.03
N GLU A 70 -14.45 -36.11 -6.88
CA GLU A 70 -15.77 -35.52 -7.05
C GLU A 70 -16.79 -36.15 -6.10
N ASP A 71 -17.66 -35.34 -5.50
CA ASP A 71 -18.62 -35.73 -4.45
C ASP A 71 -19.52 -36.93 -4.81
N ASN A 72 -19.86 -37.07 -6.10
CA ASN A 72 -20.76 -38.10 -6.61
C ASN A 72 -20.07 -39.45 -6.88
N ASN A 73 -18.75 -39.50 -6.84
CA ASN A 73 -17.97 -40.73 -7.05
C ASN A 73 -17.68 -41.40 -5.69
N THR A 74 -17.20 -42.64 -5.74
CA THR A 74 -16.80 -43.43 -4.58
C THR A 74 -15.29 -43.61 -4.52
N LEU A 75 -14.75 -43.97 -3.34
CA LEU A 75 -13.33 -44.33 -3.20
C LEU A 75 -12.91 -45.44 -4.19
N ALA A 76 -13.80 -46.41 -4.43
CA ALA A 76 -13.57 -47.50 -5.38
C ALA A 76 -13.50 -47.03 -6.84
N ASP A 77 -14.21 -45.96 -7.24
CA ASP A 77 -14.13 -45.41 -8.60
C ASP A 77 -12.74 -44.84 -8.92
N TYR A 78 -12.02 -44.40 -7.88
CA TYR A 78 -10.64 -43.92 -7.96
C TYR A 78 -9.59 -45.01 -7.65
N ASN A 79 -10.02 -46.25 -7.41
CA ASN A 79 -9.17 -47.36 -6.97
C ASN A 79 -8.38 -47.07 -5.68
N ILE A 80 -8.96 -46.29 -4.75
CA ILE A 80 -8.37 -46.03 -3.44
C ILE A 80 -8.64 -47.26 -2.54
N ASN A 81 -7.60 -47.80 -1.92
CA ASN A 81 -7.62 -49.01 -1.10
C ASN A 81 -7.29 -48.71 0.37
N ASP A 82 -7.34 -49.75 1.20
CA ASP A 82 -6.90 -49.69 2.59
C ASP A 82 -5.46 -49.17 2.70
N GLU A 83 -5.23 -48.28 3.66
CA GLU A 83 -3.99 -47.56 3.93
C GLU A 83 -3.54 -46.54 2.86
N ASP A 84 -4.33 -46.33 1.80
CA ASP A 84 -4.02 -45.28 0.81
C ASP A 84 -4.19 -43.88 1.40
N ALA A 85 -3.43 -42.94 0.84
CA ALA A 85 -3.38 -41.56 1.28
C ALA A 85 -4.12 -40.60 0.34
N ILE A 86 -5.09 -39.85 0.86
CA ILE A 86 -5.83 -38.80 0.15
C ILE A 86 -5.33 -37.44 0.64
N VAL A 87 -5.02 -36.53 -0.28
CA VAL A 87 -4.63 -35.16 0.06
C VAL A 87 -5.89 -34.32 0.30
N LEU A 88 -5.97 -33.65 1.45
CA LEU A 88 -7.01 -32.67 1.78
C LEU A 88 -6.50 -31.24 1.59
N ILE A 89 -7.25 -30.46 0.83
CA ILE A 89 -7.01 -29.06 0.52
C ILE A 89 -8.19 -28.26 1.03
N VAL A 90 -7.93 -27.29 1.91
CA VAL A 90 -8.95 -26.42 2.51
C VAL A 90 -9.08 -25.15 1.68
N LYS A 91 -10.29 -24.87 1.19
CA LYS A 91 -10.64 -23.66 0.43
C LYS A 91 -11.43 -22.69 1.34
N GLY A 92 -11.40 -21.39 1.08
CA GLY A 92 -12.30 -20.42 1.72
C GLY A 92 -11.77 -19.69 2.96
N ASP A 93 -12.64 -19.49 3.95
CA ASP A 93 -12.44 -18.60 5.10
C ASP A 93 -11.47 -19.22 6.14
N ILE A 94 -10.36 -18.54 6.40
CA ILE A 94 -9.28 -18.93 7.32
C ILE A 94 -9.18 -17.87 8.42
N ASP A 95 -9.58 -18.22 9.64
CA ASP A 95 -9.40 -17.36 10.81
C ASP A 95 -8.00 -17.55 11.40
N ILE A 96 -7.10 -16.62 11.10
CA ILE A 96 -5.69 -16.70 11.48
C ILE A 96 -5.45 -16.50 12.99
N SER A 97 -6.43 -15.94 13.71
CA SER A 97 -6.34 -15.66 15.16
C SER A 97 -6.57 -16.86 16.05
N LYS A 98 -7.22 -17.89 15.54
CA LYS A 98 -7.42 -19.11 16.29
C LYS A 98 -6.11 -19.87 16.24
N ASN A 99 -5.50 -20.15 17.39
CA ASN A 99 -4.32 -21.01 17.50
C ASN A 99 -4.65 -22.26 18.36
N PRO A 100 -4.36 -23.49 17.88
CA PRO A 100 -3.96 -23.75 16.51
C PRO A 100 -5.04 -23.21 15.59
N ILE A 101 -4.66 -22.60 14.46
CA ILE A 101 -5.62 -22.52 13.37
C ILE A 101 -6.00 -23.98 13.24
N HIS A 102 -7.28 -24.34 13.45
CA HIS A 102 -7.69 -25.74 13.38
C HIS A 102 -7.73 -26.15 11.90
N ILE A 103 -6.53 -26.15 11.34
CA ILE A 103 -5.94 -26.86 10.20
C ILE A 103 -4.66 -27.52 10.79
N TYR A 104 -4.85 -28.30 11.87
CA TYR A 104 -3.98 -29.27 12.60
C TYR A 104 -2.44 -29.13 12.69
N SER A 105 -1.91 -29.26 13.94
CA SER A 105 -0.82 -30.20 14.34
C SER A 105 -0.69 -30.23 15.89
N ASP A 106 -0.01 -31.22 16.47
CA ASP A 106 0.28 -31.40 17.92
C ASP A 106 1.79 -31.54 18.22
N TYR A 107 2.67 -31.23 17.25
CA TYR A 107 4.12 -31.18 17.48
C TYR A 107 4.71 -29.97 16.75
N TYR A 108 5.23 -29.01 17.52
CA TYR A 108 5.75 -27.69 17.10
C TYR A 108 4.75 -26.85 16.26
N THR A 109 3.61 -26.51 16.84
CA THR A 109 2.55 -25.71 16.21
C THR A 109 2.82 -24.22 16.19
N ARG A 110 3.41 -23.73 15.10
CA ARG A 110 3.17 -22.35 14.66
C ARG A 110 2.07 -22.44 13.59
N GLY A 111 0.92 -21.83 13.79
CA GLY A 111 -0.28 -22.02 12.94
C GLY A 111 -0.18 -21.38 11.56
N ASP A 112 0.89 -21.57 10.81
CA ASP A 112 1.12 -20.91 9.53
C ASP A 112 0.03 -21.27 8.49
N VAL A 113 -0.28 -20.33 7.60
CA VAL A 113 -1.22 -20.49 6.48
C VAL A 113 -0.43 -20.79 5.22
N ASN A 114 -0.48 -22.04 4.77
CA ASN A 114 0.20 -22.50 3.57
C ASN A 114 -0.81 -22.67 2.42
N ILE A 115 -0.51 -22.07 1.27
CA ILE A 115 -1.36 -22.05 0.08
C ILE A 115 -0.56 -22.63 -1.08
N ASN A 116 -0.84 -23.90 -1.39
CA ASN A 116 -0.15 -24.62 -2.47
C ASN A 116 -1.08 -25.01 -3.62
N TYR A 117 -2.28 -24.43 -3.70
CA TYR A 117 -3.27 -24.68 -4.75
C TYR A 117 -3.91 -23.37 -5.21
N ILE A 118 -4.44 -23.38 -6.43
CA ILE A 118 -5.22 -22.26 -6.95
C ILE A 118 -6.59 -22.21 -6.26
N GLY A 119 -7.07 -21.01 -5.99
CA GLY A 119 -8.39 -20.78 -5.41
C GLY A 119 -8.56 -19.36 -4.90
N ASP A 120 -9.75 -19.13 -4.36
CA ASP A 120 -10.08 -17.91 -3.63
C ASP A 120 -9.98 -18.21 -2.13
N TYR A 121 -9.07 -17.50 -1.45
CA TYR A 121 -8.83 -17.63 -0.03
C TYR A 121 -9.26 -16.36 0.67
N HIS A 122 -9.97 -16.49 1.78
CA HIS A 122 -10.32 -15.36 2.63
C HIS A 122 -9.63 -15.55 3.97
N ILE A 123 -8.55 -14.82 4.20
CA ILE A 123 -7.77 -14.89 5.44
C ILE A 123 -8.20 -13.71 6.30
N TYR A 124 -8.77 -14.00 7.46
CA TYR A 124 -9.28 -12.98 8.36
C TYR A 124 -8.84 -13.22 9.80
N SER A 125 -9.00 -12.22 10.66
CA SER A 125 -8.79 -12.35 12.09
C SER A 125 -10.09 -12.04 12.84
N SER A 126 -10.58 -12.98 13.66
CA SER A 126 -11.68 -12.69 14.60
C SER A 126 -11.22 -11.99 15.89
N SER A 127 -9.90 -11.81 16.05
CA SER A 127 -9.27 -11.09 17.15
C SER A 127 -8.56 -9.84 16.63
N ASP A 128 -8.50 -8.81 17.47
CA ASP A 128 -7.69 -7.62 17.19
C ASP A 128 -6.20 -7.79 17.55
N GLU A 129 -5.83 -8.89 18.18
CA GLU A 129 -4.46 -9.18 18.59
C GLU A 129 -3.58 -9.63 17.42
N SER A 130 -2.29 -9.27 17.45
CA SER A 130 -1.33 -9.77 16.47
C SER A 130 -1.07 -11.26 16.68
N VAL A 131 -1.05 -12.01 15.58
CA VAL A 131 -0.72 -13.43 15.55
C VAL A 131 0.73 -13.63 15.15
N SER A 132 1.31 -14.78 15.47
CA SER A 132 2.71 -15.10 15.14
C SER A 132 2.85 -16.02 13.93
N ASN A 133 1.78 -16.19 13.14
CA ASN A 133 1.65 -17.11 12.02
C ASN A 133 2.17 -16.46 10.73
N GLN A 134 2.77 -17.22 9.81
CA GLN A 134 3.14 -16.76 8.47
C GLN A 134 2.08 -17.15 7.45
N ILE A 135 1.87 -16.32 6.44
CA ILE A 135 1.16 -16.71 5.20
C ILE A 135 2.21 -17.04 4.14
N GLN A 136 2.12 -18.21 3.52
CA GLN A 136 3.04 -18.65 2.48
C GLN A 136 2.29 -19.18 1.25
N VAL A 137 2.64 -18.70 0.06
CA VAL A 137 2.10 -19.15 -1.22
C VAL A 137 3.21 -19.85 -2.01
N THR A 138 3.03 -21.13 -2.33
CA THR A 138 4.02 -21.95 -3.07
C THR A 138 3.40 -22.64 -4.31
N TYR A 139 2.33 -22.07 -4.85
CA TYR A 139 1.72 -22.57 -6.10
C TYR A 139 2.48 -22.06 -7.33
N PRO A 140 3.04 -22.91 -8.21
CA PRO A 140 3.99 -22.45 -9.24
C PRO A 140 3.36 -22.01 -10.57
N ASN A 141 2.07 -22.31 -10.81
CA ASN A 141 1.53 -22.33 -12.17
C ASN A 141 0.52 -21.22 -12.49
N ASP A 142 0.08 -20.42 -11.52
CA ASP A 142 -0.90 -19.35 -11.74
C ASP A 142 -0.92 -18.32 -10.60
N THR A 143 -1.84 -17.35 -10.68
CA THR A 143 -2.12 -16.35 -9.67
C THR A 143 -3.20 -16.84 -8.69
N VAL A 144 -2.93 -16.74 -7.39
CA VAL A 144 -3.90 -17.05 -6.32
C VAL A 144 -4.62 -15.79 -5.87
N ASN A 145 -5.93 -15.87 -5.64
CA ASN A 145 -6.73 -14.77 -5.12
C ASN A 145 -6.82 -14.86 -3.60
N ILE A 146 -6.44 -13.80 -2.90
CA ILE A 146 -6.45 -13.74 -1.43
C ILE A 146 -7.16 -12.47 -0.99
N LEU A 147 -8.26 -12.61 -0.26
CA LEU A 147 -8.87 -11.54 0.54
C LEU A 147 -8.22 -11.54 1.93
N LEU A 148 -7.55 -10.45 2.29
CA LEU A 148 -6.94 -10.25 3.61
C LEU A 148 -7.80 -9.26 4.42
N ASP A 149 -8.42 -9.74 5.49
CA ASP A 149 -9.45 -9.01 6.24
C ASP A 149 -9.13 -8.88 7.73
N ASN A 150 -8.77 -7.67 8.17
CA ASN A 150 -8.43 -7.35 9.55
C ASN A 150 -7.28 -8.19 10.16
N VAL A 151 -6.30 -8.60 9.36
CA VAL A 151 -5.21 -9.49 9.77
C VAL A 151 -4.00 -8.71 10.29
N LYS A 152 -3.55 -9.01 11.51
CA LYS A 152 -2.32 -8.47 12.10
C LYS A 152 -1.33 -9.60 12.38
N ILE A 153 -0.18 -9.59 11.71
CA ILE A 153 0.86 -10.61 11.84
C ILE A 153 2.16 -9.98 12.32
N THR A 154 2.76 -10.58 13.35
CA THR A 154 4.15 -10.35 13.74
C THR A 154 4.92 -11.66 13.71
N PHE A 155 5.68 -11.87 12.63
CA PHE A 155 6.41 -13.10 12.36
C PHE A 155 7.92 -12.88 12.47
N ASN A 156 8.56 -13.46 13.48
CA ASN A 156 9.96 -13.20 13.82
C ASN A 156 10.99 -14.12 13.15
N ASP A 157 10.60 -15.03 12.26
CA ASP A 157 11.53 -15.98 11.62
C ASP A 157 11.58 -15.87 10.08
N GLY A 158 10.94 -14.85 9.48
CA GLY A 158 10.81 -14.69 8.03
C GLY A 158 9.87 -13.55 7.63
N PRO A 159 9.43 -13.47 6.36
CA PRO A 159 8.32 -12.61 5.97
C PRO A 159 7.03 -12.95 6.72
N ALA A 160 6.21 -11.97 7.04
CA ALA A 160 4.86 -12.23 7.52
C ALA A 160 3.98 -12.84 6.42
N PHE A 161 4.23 -12.42 5.18
CA PHE A 161 3.58 -12.95 3.99
C PHE A 161 4.66 -13.21 2.92
N MET A 162 4.80 -14.46 2.50
CA MET A 162 5.79 -14.91 1.52
C MET A 162 5.12 -15.48 0.26
N ILE A 163 5.53 -15.00 -0.91
CA ILE A 163 5.15 -15.56 -2.22
C ILE A 163 6.38 -16.24 -2.81
N ASN A 164 6.46 -17.56 -2.69
CA ASN A 164 7.59 -18.36 -3.19
C ASN A 164 7.51 -18.61 -4.69
N SER A 165 6.30 -18.80 -5.23
CA SER A 165 6.08 -19.06 -6.65
C SER A 165 4.69 -18.61 -7.08
N GLY A 166 4.46 -18.52 -8.39
CA GLY A 166 3.18 -18.09 -8.95
C GLY A 166 2.97 -16.59 -8.80
N GLY A 167 1.72 -16.16 -8.76
CA GLY A 167 1.34 -14.77 -8.46
C GLY A 167 0.33 -14.69 -7.33
N VAL A 168 0.14 -13.49 -6.78
CA VAL A 168 -0.94 -13.21 -5.83
C VAL A 168 -1.72 -11.97 -6.27
N ASP A 169 -3.04 -12.13 -6.35
CA ASP A 169 -4.00 -11.03 -6.34
C ASP A 169 -4.54 -10.87 -4.90
N LEU A 170 -4.00 -9.88 -4.19
CA LEU A 170 -4.29 -9.57 -2.80
C LEU A 170 -5.35 -8.47 -2.73
N THR A 171 -6.57 -8.81 -2.33
CA THR A 171 -7.62 -7.85 -2.01
C THR A 171 -7.60 -7.53 -0.51
N LEU A 172 -7.54 -6.26 -0.17
CA LEU A 172 -7.56 -5.78 1.22
C LEU A 172 -8.98 -5.45 1.66
N SER A 173 -9.32 -5.85 2.89
CA SER A 173 -10.49 -5.42 3.64
C SER A 173 -10.07 -5.04 5.06
N GLY A 174 -10.66 -3.97 5.58
CA GLY A 174 -10.40 -3.52 6.96
C GLY A 174 -8.93 -3.14 7.18
N TYR A 175 -8.43 -3.33 8.40
CA TYR A 175 -7.07 -2.92 8.76
C TYR A 175 -6.13 -4.12 8.89
N ASN A 176 -5.17 -4.23 7.97
CA ASN A 176 -4.19 -5.31 7.96
C ASN A 176 -2.80 -4.76 8.31
N SER A 177 -2.06 -5.49 9.15
CA SER A 177 -0.70 -5.13 9.54
C SER A 177 0.24 -6.32 9.40
N LEU A 178 1.35 -6.15 8.70
CA LEU A 178 2.32 -7.22 8.44
C LEU A 178 3.72 -6.83 8.94
N VAL A 179 4.27 -7.63 9.84
CA VAL A 179 5.61 -7.43 10.41
C VAL A 179 6.42 -8.71 10.25
N GLY A 180 7.39 -8.72 9.33
CA GLY A 180 8.34 -9.83 9.14
C GLY A 180 9.52 -9.79 10.11
N ALA A 181 10.56 -10.58 9.85
CA ALA A 181 11.78 -10.63 10.65
C ALA A 181 12.91 -9.80 10.05
N ASP A 182 13.99 -9.63 10.81
CA ASP A 182 15.26 -9.05 10.39
C ASP A 182 15.72 -9.69 9.08
N ARG A 183 15.96 -8.86 8.05
CA ARG A 183 16.39 -9.25 6.69
C ARG A 183 15.30 -9.73 5.75
N TYR A 184 14.05 -9.83 6.19
CA TYR A 184 12.95 -10.26 5.33
C TYR A 184 11.99 -9.11 5.08
N ALA A 185 11.45 -9.03 3.87
CA ALA A 185 10.35 -8.12 3.64
C ALA A 185 9.13 -8.57 4.43
N SER A 186 8.33 -7.63 4.94
CA SER A 186 7.08 -8.00 5.64
C SER A 186 6.11 -8.68 4.68
N LEU A 187 5.94 -8.09 3.49
CA LEU A 187 5.26 -8.72 2.35
C LEU A 187 6.30 -9.01 1.27
N ASN A 188 6.81 -10.23 1.26
CA ASN A 188 7.83 -10.65 0.32
C ASN A 188 7.19 -11.28 -0.93
N ASN A 189 7.38 -10.63 -2.08
CA ASN A 189 7.03 -11.23 -3.36
C ASN A 189 8.26 -11.66 -4.17
N GLY A 190 9.46 -11.20 -3.79
CA GLY A 190 10.66 -11.45 -4.58
C GLY A 190 10.49 -10.91 -6.00
N GLN A 191 10.35 -11.81 -6.97
CA GLN A 191 10.05 -11.44 -8.36
C GLN A 191 8.71 -11.96 -8.87
N ASN A 192 7.92 -12.59 -7.99
CA ASN A 192 6.60 -13.10 -8.30
C ASN A 192 5.59 -11.94 -8.44
N PRO A 193 4.65 -12.01 -9.40
CA PRO A 193 3.61 -11.01 -9.55
C PRO A 193 2.81 -10.80 -8.26
N LEU A 194 2.71 -9.55 -7.81
CA LEU A 194 1.88 -9.14 -6.69
C LEU A 194 0.97 -8.00 -7.14
N ILE A 195 -0.33 -8.23 -7.07
CA ILE A 195 -1.35 -7.21 -7.30
C ILE A 195 -2.04 -6.93 -5.97
N ILE A 196 -2.10 -5.67 -5.56
CA ILE A 196 -2.80 -5.23 -4.36
C ILE A 196 -4.03 -4.41 -4.78
N ASN A 197 -5.20 -4.88 -4.37
CA ASN A 197 -6.50 -4.31 -4.64
C ASN A 197 -7.19 -3.92 -3.33
N ALA A 198 -8.11 -2.96 -3.40
CA ALA A 198 -8.99 -2.64 -2.29
C ALA A 198 -10.27 -1.96 -2.81
N ALA A 199 -11.38 -2.18 -2.12
CA ALA A 199 -12.67 -1.57 -2.48
C ALA A 199 -12.74 -0.08 -2.07
N SER A 200 -12.02 0.31 -1.01
CA SER A 200 -12.04 1.66 -0.48
C SER A 200 -10.65 2.11 0.00
N ILE A 201 -10.51 3.41 0.29
CA ILE A 201 -9.31 3.94 0.95
C ILE A 201 -9.24 3.62 2.45
N ALA A 202 -10.31 3.10 3.06
CA ALA A 202 -10.31 2.68 4.45
C ALA A 202 -9.62 1.31 4.63
N ASP A 203 -9.64 0.48 3.59
CA ASP A 203 -8.98 -0.81 3.58
C ASP A 203 -7.47 -0.60 3.50
N THR A 204 -6.77 -1.06 4.54
CA THR A 204 -5.40 -0.67 4.83
C THR A 204 -4.49 -1.88 4.86
N LEU A 205 -3.30 -1.73 4.30
CA LEU A 205 -2.14 -2.57 4.56
C LEU A 205 -1.04 -1.69 5.16
N GLU A 206 -0.71 -1.95 6.42
CA GLU A 206 0.34 -1.26 7.14
C GLU A 206 1.51 -2.19 7.44
N ILE A 207 2.69 -1.78 7.02
CA ILE A 207 3.96 -2.31 7.48
C ILE A 207 4.57 -1.22 8.36
N PRO A 208 4.44 -1.34 9.69
CA PRO A 208 4.78 -0.26 10.61
C PRO A 208 6.28 0.03 10.63
N GLU A 209 6.64 1.23 11.09
CA GLU A 209 8.03 1.59 11.36
C GLU A 209 8.62 0.70 12.46
N ARG A 210 9.92 0.37 12.37
CA ARG A 210 10.60 -0.51 13.32
C ARG A 210 11.95 0.07 13.73
N SER A 211 12.30 -0.12 15.00
CA SER A 211 13.63 0.18 15.52
C SER A 211 14.55 -1.02 15.30
N GLU A 212 15.62 -0.88 14.50
CA GLU A 212 16.83 -1.73 14.37
C GLU A 212 17.27 -1.98 12.90
N GLN A 213 18.41 -2.63 12.71
CA GLN A 213 19.07 -2.95 11.43
C GLN A 213 18.34 -4.07 10.66
N PHE A 214 17.10 -3.83 10.26
CA PHE A 214 16.39 -4.76 9.38
C PHE A 214 16.73 -4.42 7.92
N PHE A 215 16.90 -5.46 7.09
CA PHE A 215 17.43 -5.29 5.73
C PHE A 215 16.44 -5.70 4.62
N GLY A 216 15.18 -6.00 4.96
CA GLY A 216 14.13 -6.34 4.01
C GLY A 216 13.28 -5.12 3.65
N ALA A 217 12.69 -5.11 2.45
CA ALA A 217 11.76 -4.08 2.04
C ALA A 217 10.49 -4.07 2.92
N GLY A 218 9.71 -2.99 2.91
CA GLY A 218 8.35 -3.08 3.44
C GLY A 218 7.54 -4.09 2.62
N ILE A 219 7.38 -3.77 1.34
CA ILE A 219 6.78 -4.64 0.31
C ILE A 219 7.84 -4.89 -0.75
N GLY A 220 8.20 -6.16 -0.98
CA GLY A 220 9.08 -6.52 -2.09
C GLY A 220 10.12 -7.58 -1.76
N GLY A 221 11.40 -7.21 -1.89
CA GLY A 221 12.54 -8.11 -1.75
C GLY A 221 13.03 -8.31 -0.31
N ASN A 222 13.50 -9.52 0.00
CA ASN A 222 14.32 -9.77 1.19
C ASN A 222 15.72 -9.15 1.03
N TYR A 223 16.56 -9.28 2.05
CA TYR A 223 17.97 -8.89 1.99
C TYR A 223 18.69 -9.51 0.78
N ARG A 224 19.38 -8.68 0.00
CA ARG A 224 20.07 -9.01 -1.26
C ARG A 224 19.16 -9.58 -2.34
N GLN A 225 17.86 -9.38 -2.20
CA GLN A 225 16.86 -9.82 -3.16
C GLN A 225 16.15 -8.61 -3.74
N SER A 226 15.97 -8.61 -5.06
CA SER A 226 15.19 -7.57 -5.72
C SER A 226 13.70 -7.77 -5.44
N GLY A 227 12.96 -6.66 -5.36
CA GLY A 227 11.49 -6.67 -5.39
C GLY A 227 11.03 -6.28 -6.79
N ALA A 228 10.21 -7.11 -7.42
CA ALA A 228 9.73 -6.88 -8.78
C ALA A 228 8.24 -7.14 -8.94
N ASN A 229 7.62 -6.65 -10.02
CA ASN A 229 6.24 -7.00 -10.41
C ASN A 229 5.18 -6.63 -9.34
N ILE A 230 5.32 -5.46 -8.73
CA ILE A 230 4.40 -4.98 -7.69
C ILE A 230 3.41 -4.00 -8.32
N LYS A 231 2.11 -4.29 -8.23
CA LYS A 231 1.05 -3.45 -8.74
C LYS A 231 0.07 -3.07 -7.64
N ILE A 232 -0.13 -1.79 -7.39
CA ILE A 232 -1.08 -1.27 -6.39
C ILE A 232 -2.22 -0.56 -7.13
N ASN A 233 -3.45 -1.03 -6.96
CA ASN A 233 -4.62 -0.45 -7.62
C ASN A 233 -5.50 0.37 -6.68
N GLY A 234 -5.40 0.17 -5.35
CA GLY A 234 -6.26 0.84 -4.37
C GLY A 234 -5.82 0.60 -2.93
N GLY A 235 -6.59 1.16 -1.99
CA GLY A 235 -6.37 1.00 -0.54
C GLY A 235 -5.52 2.10 0.05
N THR A 236 -5.33 2.05 1.37
CA THR A 236 -4.26 2.79 2.04
C THR A 236 -3.09 1.85 2.28
N ILE A 237 -1.97 2.11 1.63
CA ILE A 237 -0.74 1.31 1.74
C ILE A 237 0.29 2.14 2.48
N ILE A 238 0.76 1.65 3.62
CA ILE A 238 1.85 2.26 4.39
C ILE A 238 2.98 1.23 4.40
N ALA A 239 4.05 1.51 3.66
CA ALA A 239 5.16 0.60 3.47
C ALA A 239 6.46 1.23 3.95
N ASN A 240 6.90 0.79 5.13
CA ASN A 240 8.15 1.26 5.71
C ASN A 240 9.26 0.25 5.44
N GLY A 241 10.24 0.71 4.67
CA GLY A 241 11.50 0.06 4.44
C GLY A 241 12.40 0.26 5.65
N LEU A 242 13.40 -0.59 5.75
CA LEU A 242 14.28 -0.66 6.89
C LEU A 242 15.71 -0.33 6.44
N TYR A 243 16.72 -0.40 7.32
CA TYR A 243 18.11 -0.05 7.00
C TYR A 243 18.57 -0.60 5.64
N GLY A 244 18.94 0.29 4.72
CA GLY A 244 19.39 -0.10 3.39
C GLY A 244 18.30 -0.58 2.45
N ALA A 245 17.02 -0.60 2.83
CA ALA A 245 15.92 -1.22 2.09
C ALA A 245 14.78 -0.24 1.77
N SER A 246 14.12 -0.47 0.65
CA SER A 246 13.04 0.41 0.18
C SER A 246 11.72 0.17 0.92
N GLY A 247 10.85 1.17 0.94
CA GLY A 247 9.46 0.98 1.38
C GLY A 247 8.74 -0.01 0.47
N ILE A 248 8.79 0.27 -0.83
CA ILE A 248 8.25 -0.60 -1.88
C ILE A 248 9.35 -0.83 -2.93
N GLY A 249 9.78 -2.08 -3.08
CA GLY A 249 10.83 -2.45 -4.03
C GLY A 249 11.86 -3.43 -3.46
N GLY A 250 13.14 -3.15 -3.66
CA GLY A 250 14.23 -4.03 -3.22
C GLY A 250 14.42 -4.08 -1.70
N GLY A 251 14.83 -5.24 -1.19
CA GLY A 251 15.53 -5.31 0.10
C GLY A 251 16.98 -4.86 -0.06
N CYS A 252 17.71 -4.65 1.02
CA CYS A 252 19.05 -4.04 0.95
C CYS A 252 20.00 -4.82 0.02
N PHE A 253 20.67 -4.10 -0.88
CA PHE A 253 21.42 -4.59 -2.03
C PHE A 253 20.57 -5.28 -3.12
N GLY A 254 19.31 -4.90 -3.22
CA GLY A 254 18.35 -5.39 -4.19
C GLY A 254 17.80 -4.23 -5.02
N ASN A 255 17.43 -4.51 -6.26
CA ASN A 255 16.81 -3.50 -7.11
C ASN A 255 15.30 -3.47 -6.87
N GLY A 256 14.67 -2.33 -7.14
CA GLY A 256 13.22 -2.23 -7.31
C GLY A 256 12.88 -2.25 -8.79
N TYR A 257 12.10 -3.24 -9.23
CA TYR A 257 11.73 -3.42 -10.65
C TYR A 257 10.23 -3.39 -10.86
N GLU A 258 9.78 -2.77 -11.96
CA GLU A 258 8.41 -2.91 -12.46
C GLU A 258 7.34 -2.67 -11.38
N ILE A 259 7.45 -1.52 -10.72
CA ILE A 259 6.53 -1.09 -9.67
C ILE A 259 5.50 -0.18 -10.32
N THR A 260 4.21 -0.54 -10.23
CA THR A 260 3.11 0.25 -10.80
C THR A 260 2.10 0.64 -9.74
N ILE A 261 1.82 1.92 -9.60
CA ILE A 261 0.75 2.45 -8.74
C ILE A 261 -0.33 3.06 -9.64
N ASN A 262 -1.53 2.48 -9.65
CA ASN A 262 -2.67 2.97 -10.42
C ASN A 262 -3.66 3.78 -9.56
N GLY A 263 -3.64 3.62 -8.24
CA GLY A 263 -4.62 4.23 -7.34
C GLY A 263 -4.30 3.97 -5.86
N GLY A 264 -5.19 4.43 -4.99
CA GLY A 264 -5.04 4.34 -3.53
C GLY A 264 -4.29 5.52 -2.91
N LYS A 265 -4.11 5.46 -1.58
CA LYS A 265 -3.22 6.33 -0.80
C LYS A 265 -1.98 5.51 -0.45
N VAL A 266 -0.85 5.82 -1.05
CA VAL A 266 0.40 5.08 -0.85
C VAL A 266 1.39 5.97 -0.13
N ILE A 267 1.86 5.52 1.05
CA ILE A 267 2.95 6.13 1.80
C ILE A 267 4.08 5.12 1.82
N ALA A 268 5.21 5.47 1.19
CA ALA A 268 6.38 4.61 1.12
C ALA A 268 7.60 5.33 1.69
N ARG A 269 8.26 4.71 2.67
CA ARG A 269 9.45 5.28 3.31
C ARG A 269 10.62 4.32 3.13
N GLY A 270 11.72 4.80 2.55
CA GLY A 270 12.97 4.06 2.48
C GLY A 270 13.69 4.16 3.82
N GLY A 271 14.41 3.11 4.20
CA GLY A 271 15.43 3.25 5.23
C GLY A 271 16.68 3.93 4.68
N GLU A 272 17.70 4.05 5.54
CA GLU A 272 19.02 4.60 5.19
C GLU A 272 19.51 4.06 3.83
N ASP A 273 20.04 4.93 2.97
CA ASP A 273 20.59 4.66 1.64
C ASP A 273 19.57 4.16 0.59
N ALA A 274 18.28 4.09 0.91
CA ALA A 274 17.27 3.49 0.05
C ALA A 274 16.15 4.44 -0.35
N ALA A 275 15.58 4.20 -1.53
CA ALA A 275 14.46 4.98 -2.02
C ALA A 275 13.17 4.66 -1.26
N GLY A 276 12.25 5.63 -1.20
CA GLY A 276 10.87 5.37 -0.76
C GLY A 276 10.21 4.30 -1.60
N ILE A 277 10.23 4.51 -2.92
CA ILE A 277 9.77 3.57 -3.94
C ILE A 277 10.92 3.33 -4.92
N GLY A 278 11.38 2.09 -5.04
CA GLY A 278 12.39 1.70 -6.02
C GLY A 278 13.60 0.98 -5.45
N GLY A 279 14.78 1.50 -5.80
CA GLY A 279 16.07 0.89 -5.54
C GLY A 279 16.60 1.10 -4.12
N THR A 280 17.67 0.38 -3.82
CA THR A 280 18.35 0.41 -2.52
C THR A 280 19.82 0.77 -2.68
N LEU A 281 20.58 0.79 -1.58
CA LEU A 281 22.03 0.95 -1.58
C LEU A 281 22.71 0.12 -2.69
N ASP A 282 23.56 0.78 -3.48
CA ASP A 282 24.31 0.27 -4.63
C ASP A 282 23.45 -0.31 -5.78
N ASN A 283 22.14 -0.05 -5.77
CA ASN A 283 21.14 -0.63 -6.65
C ASN A 283 20.11 0.40 -7.12
N ASN A 284 19.30 -0.02 -8.08
CA ASN A 284 18.56 0.88 -8.94
C ASN A 284 17.05 0.72 -8.79
N GLY A 285 16.33 1.81 -9.05
CA GLY A 285 14.91 1.79 -9.35
C GLY A 285 14.72 1.64 -10.85
N TYR A 286 14.02 0.61 -11.30
CA TYR A 286 13.77 0.34 -12.72
C TYR A 286 12.27 0.29 -12.99
N ASN A 287 11.84 1.02 -14.02
CA ASN A 287 10.48 0.95 -14.55
C ASN A 287 9.41 1.22 -13.48
N ILE A 288 9.50 2.38 -12.81
CA ILE A 288 8.51 2.80 -11.83
C ILE A 288 7.43 3.60 -12.55
N LYS A 289 6.17 3.19 -12.41
CA LYS A 289 5.02 3.82 -13.08
C LYS A 289 3.98 4.26 -12.07
N ILE A 290 3.56 5.52 -12.15
CA ILE A 290 2.45 6.06 -11.37
C ILE A 290 1.38 6.57 -12.34
N ASN A 291 0.24 5.90 -12.35
CA ASN A 291 -0.91 6.22 -13.20
C ASN A 291 -2.09 6.82 -12.43
N GLY A 292 -1.97 7.00 -11.11
CA GLY A 292 -3.02 7.56 -10.27
C GLY A 292 -2.76 7.36 -8.78
N GLY A 293 -3.69 7.83 -7.94
CA GLY A 293 -3.61 7.75 -6.48
C GLY A 293 -3.01 9.00 -5.81
N LEU A 294 -2.98 8.97 -4.48
CA LEU A 294 -2.24 9.91 -3.64
C LEU A 294 -0.97 9.20 -3.15
N VAL A 295 0.17 9.52 -3.74
CA VAL A 295 1.45 8.86 -3.47
C VAL A 295 2.36 9.81 -2.70
N SER A 296 2.86 9.37 -1.55
CA SER A 296 3.85 10.08 -0.74
C SER A 296 5.06 9.18 -0.54
N ALA A 297 6.16 9.49 -1.20
CA ALA A 297 7.38 8.69 -1.17
C ALA A 297 8.52 9.48 -0.53
N TYR A 298 9.19 8.86 0.43
CA TYR A 298 10.25 9.47 1.22
C TYR A 298 11.49 8.59 1.13
N GLY A 299 12.59 9.12 0.59
CA GLY A 299 13.88 8.47 0.62
C GLY A 299 14.50 8.54 2.02
N GLY A 300 15.24 7.51 2.40
CA GLY A 300 16.16 7.61 3.54
C GLY A 300 17.41 8.40 3.15
N ASN A 301 18.34 8.60 4.09
CA ASN A 301 19.63 9.27 3.83
C ASN A 301 20.24 8.78 2.52
N GLY A 302 20.62 9.66 1.59
CA GLY A 302 21.19 9.28 0.30
C GLY A 302 20.26 8.62 -0.73
N GLY A 303 19.05 8.22 -0.37
CA GLY A 303 18.05 7.60 -1.26
C GLY A 303 17.04 8.59 -1.83
N ALA A 304 16.58 8.34 -3.06
CA ALA A 304 15.56 9.18 -3.70
C ALA A 304 14.17 8.99 -3.06
N GLY A 305 13.27 9.97 -3.22
CA GLY A 305 11.86 9.73 -2.89
C GLY A 305 11.29 8.59 -3.75
N ILE A 306 11.43 8.73 -5.08
CA ILE A 306 11.08 7.71 -6.08
C ILE A 306 12.28 7.51 -7.00
N GLY A 307 12.79 6.29 -7.11
CA GLY A 307 13.87 5.95 -8.02
C GLY A 307 15.01 5.16 -7.37
N GLY A 308 16.25 5.64 -7.44
CA GLY A 308 17.45 4.92 -6.99
C GLY A 308 17.81 5.12 -5.52
N GLY A 309 18.61 4.19 -4.97
CA GLY A 309 19.27 4.36 -3.67
C GLY A 309 20.62 5.06 -3.80
N GLU A 310 21.33 5.21 -2.67
CA GLU A 310 22.69 5.76 -2.66
C GLU A 310 23.68 4.82 -3.37
N ARG A 311 24.64 5.39 -4.10
CA ARG A 311 25.73 4.65 -4.74
C ARG A 311 27.02 4.80 -3.93
N ASN A 312 27.49 3.72 -3.31
CA ASN A 312 28.80 3.69 -2.66
C ASN A 312 29.93 3.23 -3.61
N ALA A 313 29.62 2.33 -4.55
CA ALA A 313 30.62 1.78 -5.46
C ALA A 313 30.11 1.57 -6.89
N THR A 314 28.86 1.12 -7.07
CA THR A 314 28.42 0.61 -8.38
C THR A 314 27.23 1.36 -8.97
N ASN A 315 26.07 1.36 -8.33
CA ASN A 315 24.84 1.88 -8.92
C ASN A 315 23.99 2.65 -7.91
N GLY A 316 23.17 3.61 -8.34
CA GLY A 316 22.27 4.39 -7.47
C GLY A 316 21.19 5.08 -8.30
N ASN A 317 20.79 4.41 -9.38
CA ASN A 317 20.17 5.03 -10.54
C ASN A 317 18.65 4.86 -10.52
N GLY A 318 17.93 5.90 -10.95
CA GLY A 318 16.46 5.93 -10.99
C GLY A 318 15.81 5.35 -12.26
N TYR A 319 16.60 5.06 -13.31
CA TYR A 319 16.16 4.62 -14.65
C TYR A 319 14.79 5.19 -15.08
N ASP A 320 13.94 4.37 -15.72
CA ASP A 320 12.67 4.83 -16.25
C ASP A 320 11.64 5.04 -15.13
N ILE A 321 11.24 6.30 -14.93
CA ILE A 321 10.17 6.71 -14.03
C ILE A 321 9.10 7.42 -14.85
N ILE A 322 7.87 6.90 -14.85
CA ILE A 322 6.77 7.45 -15.65
C ILE A 322 5.61 7.82 -14.74
N ILE A 323 5.20 9.08 -14.75
CA ILE A 323 4.03 9.58 -14.04
C ILE A 323 3.03 10.13 -15.06
N THR A 324 1.85 9.51 -15.13
CA THR A 324 0.80 9.88 -16.09
C THR A 324 -0.39 10.56 -15.44
N SER A 325 -0.60 10.38 -14.14
CA SER A 325 -1.68 11.01 -13.36
C SER A 325 -1.45 10.85 -11.84
N GLY A 326 -2.42 11.28 -11.03
CA GLY A 326 -2.39 11.20 -9.56
C GLY A 326 -1.87 12.47 -8.88
N THR A 327 -1.80 12.43 -7.55
CA THR A 327 -1.12 13.44 -6.72
C THR A 327 0.10 12.78 -6.11
N VAL A 328 1.29 13.18 -6.56
CA VAL A 328 2.56 12.58 -6.15
C VAL A 328 3.35 13.62 -5.35
N TYR A 329 3.73 13.25 -4.13
CA TYR A 329 4.70 13.94 -3.31
C TYR A 329 5.91 13.03 -3.14
N ALA A 330 7.08 13.48 -3.57
CA ALA A 330 8.30 12.69 -3.49
C ALA A 330 9.43 13.53 -2.88
N LYS A 331 9.95 13.10 -1.73
CA LYS A 331 11.03 13.79 -1.04
C LYS A 331 12.27 12.89 -0.96
N GLY A 332 13.39 13.38 -1.48
CA GLY A 332 14.69 12.71 -1.32
C GLY A 332 15.22 12.84 0.10
N GLY A 333 16.01 11.86 0.55
CA GLY A 333 16.87 12.04 1.71
C GLY A 333 18.09 12.91 1.39
N GLU A 334 18.91 13.21 2.40
CA GLU A 334 20.13 14.03 2.27
C GLU A 334 20.87 13.74 0.96
N GLY A 335 21.20 14.78 0.20
CA GLY A 335 21.92 14.75 -1.08
C GLY A 335 21.22 14.04 -2.26
N ALA A 336 20.06 13.43 -2.06
CA ALA A 336 19.34 12.67 -3.08
C ALA A 336 18.22 13.47 -3.76
N ALA A 337 17.75 12.95 -4.89
CA ALA A 337 16.66 13.56 -5.63
C ALA A 337 15.28 13.27 -5.03
N GLY A 338 14.32 14.17 -5.25
CA GLY A 338 12.91 13.87 -5.00
C GLY A 338 12.43 12.71 -5.88
N ILE A 339 12.65 12.83 -7.18
CA ILE A 339 12.37 11.78 -8.19
C ILE A 339 13.61 11.59 -9.06
N GLY A 340 14.15 10.39 -9.13
CA GLY A 340 15.32 10.07 -9.96
C GLY A 340 16.37 9.31 -9.18
N CYS A 341 17.59 9.81 -9.10
CA CYS A 341 18.71 9.07 -8.53
C CYS A 341 18.96 9.40 -7.06
N GLY A 342 19.56 8.45 -6.34
CA GLY A 342 20.16 8.71 -5.03
C GLY A 342 21.50 9.45 -5.15
N ILE A 343 22.16 9.68 -4.02
CA ILE A 343 23.52 10.22 -3.98
C ILE A 343 24.45 9.37 -4.87
N PHE A 344 25.34 10.02 -5.61
CA PHE A 344 26.31 9.51 -6.58
C PHE A 344 25.71 8.75 -7.78
N GLY A 345 24.38 8.67 -7.88
CA GLY A 345 23.68 8.14 -9.05
C GLY A 345 23.67 9.14 -10.21
N ASP A 346 24.19 8.70 -11.37
CA ASP A 346 24.47 9.52 -12.55
C ASP A 346 23.61 9.19 -13.78
N ASP A 347 22.73 8.19 -13.68
CA ASP A 347 21.92 7.71 -14.80
C ASP A 347 20.44 7.53 -14.43
N CYS A 348 19.67 8.62 -14.45
CA CYS A 348 18.23 8.56 -14.19
C CYS A 348 17.40 8.38 -15.48
N HIS A 349 17.99 7.77 -16.52
CA HIS A 349 17.41 7.51 -17.86
C HIS A 349 16.20 8.41 -18.21
N ASN A 350 15.02 7.85 -18.48
CA ASN A 350 13.83 8.66 -18.78
C ASN A 350 12.97 8.91 -17.54
N ILE A 351 12.84 10.16 -17.12
CA ILE A 351 11.79 10.60 -16.19
C ILE A 351 10.71 11.33 -16.98
N ILE A 352 9.58 10.66 -17.20
CA ILE A 352 8.49 11.15 -18.06
C ILE A 352 7.30 11.52 -17.17
N ILE A 353 6.93 12.80 -17.17
CA ILE A 353 5.75 13.29 -16.46
C ILE A 353 4.79 13.93 -17.47
N THR A 354 3.66 13.27 -17.67
CA THR A 354 2.65 13.64 -18.69
C THR A 354 1.34 14.13 -18.09
N GLY A 355 1.14 13.96 -16.78
CA GLY A 355 -0.07 14.41 -16.09
C GLY A 355 -0.04 14.19 -14.58
N GLY A 356 -1.07 14.67 -13.89
CA GLY A 356 -1.18 14.66 -12.43
C GLY A 356 -0.60 15.92 -11.77
N SER A 357 -0.63 15.95 -10.43
CA SER A 357 0.01 16.97 -9.61
C SER A 357 1.24 16.36 -8.96
N VAL A 358 2.44 16.73 -9.41
CA VAL A 358 3.70 16.19 -8.89
C VAL A 358 4.46 17.29 -8.15
N ASN A 359 4.67 17.09 -6.85
CA ASN A 359 5.63 17.86 -6.05
C ASN A 359 6.83 16.98 -5.72
N ALA A 360 7.99 17.34 -6.24
CA ALA A 360 9.24 16.65 -5.98
C ALA A 360 10.17 17.60 -5.22
N GLU A 361 10.63 17.18 -4.05
CA GLU A 361 11.50 17.94 -3.18
C GLU A 361 12.83 17.19 -3.03
N LYS A 362 13.92 17.86 -3.37
CA LYS A 362 15.27 17.36 -3.08
C LYS A 362 15.48 17.18 -1.57
N GLY A 363 16.45 16.35 -1.22
CA GLY A 363 16.93 16.29 0.15
C GLY A 363 17.77 17.49 0.56
N GLU A 364 17.99 17.59 1.87
CA GLU A 364 18.92 18.56 2.46
C GLU A 364 20.35 18.35 1.95
N ALA A 365 21.19 19.38 2.09
CA ALA A 365 22.60 19.31 1.68
C ALA A 365 23.38 18.30 2.54
N SER A 366 24.37 17.62 1.94
CA SER A 366 25.13 16.60 2.67
C SER A 366 26.29 17.16 3.49
N ALA A 367 26.42 16.66 4.73
CA ALA A 367 27.53 17.01 5.63
C ALA A 367 28.91 16.52 5.15
N TRP A 368 28.96 15.64 4.14
CA TRP A 368 30.19 15.16 3.53
C TRP A 368 30.80 16.13 2.51
N SER A 369 30.07 17.17 2.10
CA SER A 369 30.61 18.20 1.22
C SER A 369 31.23 19.35 2.05
N PRO A 370 32.53 19.66 1.88
CA PRO A 370 33.23 20.68 2.67
C PRO A 370 32.77 22.12 2.40
N GLU A 371 31.86 22.32 1.45
CA GLU A 371 31.16 23.58 1.17
C GLU A 371 29.65 23.29 1.24
N GLU A 372 28.90 24.01 2.09
CA GLU A 372 27.48 23.78 2.44
C GLU A 372 26.46 23.94 1.26
N GLU A 373 26.80 23.58 0.03
CA GLU A 373 26.02 23.94 -1.18
C GLU A 373 25.56 22.74 -2.04
N PHE A 374 25.95 21.50 -1.75
CA PHE A 374 25.59 20.36 -2.61
C PHE A 374 24.35 19.63 -2.12
N SER A 375 23.27 19.69 -2.90
CA SER A 375 21.99 18.99 -2.69
C SER A 375 21.54 18.33 -3.99
N GLY A 376 20.75 17.26 -3.90
CA GLY A 376 20.21 16.57 -5.09
C GLY A 376 19.23 17.43 -5.88
N ALA A 377 18.78 16.95 -7.05
CA ALA A 377 17.76 17.63 -7.84
C ALA A 377 16.34 17.37 -7.30
N ASN A 378 15.39 18.26 -7.55
CA ASN A 378 13.98 17.92 -7.31
C ASN A 378 13.57 16.72 -8.18
N ILE A 379 13.93 16.77 -9.47
CA ILE A 379 13.77 15.68 -10.44
C ILE A 379 15.08 15.51 -11.20
N GLY A 380 15.65 14.31 -11.23
CA GLY A 380 16.92 14.02 -11.88
C GLY A 380 17.93 13.39 -10.95
N THR A 381 19.19 13.84 -11.01
CA THR A 381 20.31 13.21 -10.30
C THR A 381 20.40 13.61 -8.83
N GLY A 382 21.01 12.75 -8.00
CA GLY A 382 21.57 13.16 -6.71
C GLY A 382 22.91 13.88 -6.90
N ILE A 383 23.64 14.11 -5.80
CA ILE A 383 25.02 14.66 -5.82
C ILE A 383 25.97 13.73 -6.59
N LEU A 384 26.92 14.23 -7.39
CA LEU A 384 27.79 13.41 -8.27
C LEU A 384 29.27 13.29 -7.86
N ASP A 385 29.96 14.37 -7.44
CA ASP A 385 31.28 14.37 -6.75
C ASP A 385 31.67 15.76 -6.19
N GLU A 386 32.78 15.85 -5.44
CA GLU A 386 33.36 17.07 -4.81
C GLU A 386 33.88 18.15 -5.80
N PHE A 387 33.85 17.95 -7.12
CA PHE A 387 34.51 18.85 -8.09
C PHE A 387 33.71 19.14 -9.36
N THR A 388 32.41 18.84 -9.38
CA THR A 388 31.52 19.27 -10.47
C THR A 388 30.58 20.38 -9.99
N PRO A 389 30.96 21.67 -10.19
CA PRO A 389 30.09 22.79 -9.89
C PRO A 389 28.93 22.81 -10.88
N ASP A 390 27.71 22.85 -10.33
CA ASP A 390 26.43 23.15 -10.96
C ASP A 390 25.98 22.32 -12.18
N GLY A 391 24.85 21.65 -12.01
CA GLY A 391 23.83 21.61 -13.06
C GLY A 391 22.84 20.45 -12.93
N PRO A 392 21.53 20.67 -13.17
CA PRO A 392 20.60 19.57 -13.43
C PRO A 392 21.14 18.81 -14.66
N VAL A 393 21.68 17.61 -14.44
CA VAL A 393 22.16 16.78 -15.54
C VAL A 393 20.93 16.17 -16.23
N THR A 394 20.33 16.94 -17.13
CA THR A 394 19.47 16.39 -18.19
C THR A 394 20.36 15.60 -19.14
N LYS A 395 20.65 14.34 -18.83
CA LYS A 395 21.23 13.41 -19.79
C LYS A 395 20.15 12.40 -20.18
N ASN A 396 19.53 12.69 -21.32
CA ASN A 396 18.57 11.90 -22.09
C ASN A 396 17.27 11.51 -21.36
N GLY A 397 16.17 12.21 -21.63
CA GLY A 397 14.83 11.63 -21.45
C GLY A 397 13.87 12.26 -20.44
N ILE A 398 14.23 13.41 -19.84
CA ILE A 398 13.28 14.14 -19.00
C ILE A 398 12.29 14.91 -19.90
N GLU A 399 11.16 14.29 -20.21
CA GLU A 399 9.99 14.98 -20.78
C GLU A 399 9.02 15.32 -19.65
N VAL A 400 9.20 16.50 -19.06
CA VAL A 400 8.15 17.13 -18.24
C VAL A 400 7.31 17.92 -19.21
N THR A 401 6.09 17.46 -19.50
CA THR A 401 5.16 18.26 -20.31
C THR A 401 4.49 19.27 -19.37
N PRO A 402 4.77 20.57 -19.48
CA PRO A 402 4.28 21.54 -18.51
C PRO A 402 2.76 21.70 -18.62
N THR A 403 2.04 21.44 -17.53
CA THR A 403 0.68 21.98 -17.34
C THR A 403 0.80 23.37 -16.69
N ASN A 404 1.06 24.38 -17.54
CA ASN A 404 1.05 25.83 -17.33
C ASN A 404 2.24 26.49 -16.56
N GLY A 405 3.03 27.30 -17.29
CA GLY A 405 3.92 28.35 -16.75
C GLY A 405 5.38 28.23 -17.21
N PRO A 406 6.08 29.35 -17.52
CA PRO A 406 7.28 29.33 -18.34
C PRO A 406 8.49 28.79 -17.58
N ASP A 407 9.31 28.01 -18.30
CA ASP A 407 10.71 27.72 -17.98
C ASP A 407 11.40 28.96 -17.41
N ASN A 408 12.03 28.81 -16.25
CA ASN A 408 13.19 29.60 -15.88
C ASN A 408 14.08 28.72 -15.01
N GLY A 409 15.11 28.15 -15.65
CA GLY A 409 16.25 27.60 -14.94
C GLY A 409 16.92 28.64 -14.05
N ASP A 410 17.53 28.13 -12.99
CA ASP A 410 18.55 28.75 -12.14
C ASP A 410 18.27 30.15 -11.59
N GLN A 411 17.66 30.25 -10.39
CA GLN A 411 18.09 31.14 -9.27
C GLN A 411 17.20 30.97 -8.01
N PRO A 412 17.73 31.18 -6.78
CA PRO A 412 17.03 30.97 -5.51
C PRO A 412 16.20 32.21 -5.08
N LEU A 413 15.01 32.02 -4.50
CA LEU A 413 14.15 33.12 -4.06
C LEU A 413 14.20 33.33 -2.53
N THR A 414 14.57 34.56 -2.15
CA THR A 414 14.70 35.07 -0.78
C THR A 414 13.45 35.82 -0.29
N ARG A 415 13.35 35.88 1.05
CA ARG A 415 12.28 36.35 1.97
C ARG A 415 12.12 37.88 2.09
N TYR A 416 10.94 38.37 2.53
CA TYR A 416 10.75 39.73 3.09
C TYR A 416 9.78 39.79 4.31
N ASP A 417 9.99 40.79 5.18
CA ASP A 417 9.63 40.88 6.62
C ASP A 417 8.78 42.17 6.98
N VAL A 418 7.81 42.04 7.93
CA VAL A 418 7.58 42.85 9.19
C VAL A 418 6.72 44.17 9.28
N HIS A 419 5.70 44.15 10.18
CA HIS A 419 5.30 45.09 11.31
C HIS A 419 3.87 45.73 11.49
N GLU A 420 3.32 45.40 12.69
CA GLU A 420 2.45 46.02 13.74
C GLU A 420 0.98 46.54 13.60
N ILE A 421 0.23 46.22 14.68
CA ILE A 421 -1.23 46.04 14.94
C ILE A 421 -1.92 47.31 15.54
N PRO A 422 -3.28 47.46 15.49
CA PRO A 422 -4.01 47.71 16.76
C PRO A 422 -5.43 47.09 16.93
N THR A 423 -5.58 46.34 18.05
CA THR A 423 -6.69 46.07 19.01
C THR A 423 -8.16 45.70 18.63
N LEU A 424 -8.57 44.52 19.16
CA LEU A 424 -9.89 43.82 19.19
C LEU A 424 -10.86 44.28 20.31
N PRO A 425 -12.19 44.01 20.20
CA PRO A 425 -12.90 43.08 21.12
C PRO A 425 -14.15 42.36 20.51
N PRO A 426 -14.96 41.55 21.25
CA PRO A 426 -14.68 40.39 22.10
C PRO A 426 -15.49 39.11 21.71
N TYR A 427 -15.10 37.96 22.27
CA TYR A 427 -15.71 36.61 22.26
C TYR A 427 -15.17 35.59 21.24
N TYR A 428 -14.17 34.86 21.72
CA TYR A 428 -13.81 33.50 21.31
C TYR A 428 -14.42 32.47 22.26
N GLY A 429 -14.75 31.29 21.71
CA GLY A 429 -14.74 30.00 22.40
C GLY A 429 -13.91 29.02 21.57
N THR A 430 -12.84 28.51 22.17
CA THR A 430 -11.72 27.69 21.65
C THR A 430 -11.97 26.20 21.99
N ASN A 431 -11.69 25.16 21.19
CA ASN A 431 -10.43 24.53 20.68
C ASN A 431 -10.91 23.37 19.73
N ASP A 432 -10.29 22.89 18.64
CA ASP A 432 -8.90 22.81 18.19
C ASP A 432 -8.80 23.16 16.69
N MET A 433 -8.07 24.22 16.34
CA MET A 433 -7.53 24.49 15.01
C MET A 433 -6.24 25.27 15.24
N GLU A 434 -5.08 24.62 15.10
CA GLU A 434 -3.81 25.35 14.99
C GLU A 434 -3.48 25.59 13.52
N PRO A 435 -3.04 26.79 13.12
CA PRO A 435 -2.55 27.05 11.78
C PRO A 435 -1.27 26.25 11.52
N ASP A 436 -1.01 25.93 10.26
CA ASP A 436 0.32 25.45 9.87
C ASP A 436 1.38 26.56 10.05
N LEU A 437 2.65 26.21 9.89
CA LEU A 437 3.80 27.12 10.04
C LEU A 437 3.78 28.31 9.05
N SER A 438 2.83 28.36 8.11
CA SER A 438 2.63 29.45 7.14
C SER A 438 1.44 30.36 7.45
N GLY A 439 0.66 30.06 8.50
CA GLY A 439 -0.47 30.88 8.96
C GLY A 439 -1.79 30.65 8.22
N LEU A 440 -1.93 29.56 7.45
CA LEU A 440 -3.12 29.24 6.67
C LEU A 440 -4.17 28.47 7.49
N TYR A 441 -5.42 28.94 7.44
CA TYR A 441 -6.57 28.28 8.08
C TYR A 441 -7.41 27.53 7.04
N TYR A 442 -7.68 26.26 7.31
CA TYR A 442 -8.50 25.40 6.45
C TYR A 442 -9.83 25.10 7.14
N ILE A 443 -10.95 25.28 6.43
CA ILE A 443 -12.24 24.74 6.85
C ILE A 443 -12.77 23.86 5.71
N TYR A 444 -13.00 22.59 6.02
CA TYR A 444 -13.72 21.65 5.17
C TYR A 444 -15.16 21.57 5.68
N SER A 445 -16.16 21.75 4.81
CA SER A 445 -17.56 21.46 5.14
C SER A 445 -18.10 20.42 4.18
N PRO A 446 -18.59 19.26 4.66
CA PRO A 446 -19.33 18.31 3.88
C PRO A 446 -20.81 18.70 3.92
N ILE A 447 -21.46 18.96 2.76
CA ILE A 447 -22.93 18.95 2.45
C ILE A 447 -23.29 20.14 1.52
N PRO A 448 -24.22 19.97 0.54
CA PRO A 448 -24.57 21.01 -0.44
C PRO A 448 -25.74 21.92 0.01
N ILE A 449 -25.66 23.21 -0.38
CA ILE A 449 -26.68 24.28 -0.52
C ILE A 449 -26.40 25.56 0.32
N ASN A 450 -26.26 26.67 -0.41
CA ASN A 450 -26.38 28.11 -0.10
C ASN A 450 -25.55 28.76 1.02
N THR A 451 -24.72 29.71 0.57
CA THR A 451 -24.11 30.84 1.29
C THR A 451 -23.26 30.46 2.50
N GLN A 452 -22.00 30.07 2.25
CA GLN A 452 -20.94 30.39 3.20
C GLN A 452 -20.48 31.83 2.93
N ASN A 453 -20.66 32.69 3.93
CA ASN A 453 -20.06 34.02 3.92
C ASN A 453 -18.62 33.89 4.40
N ILE A 454 -17.66 34.29 3.58
CA ILE A 454 -16.32 34.56 4.09
C ILE A 454 -16.39 35.96 4.71
N THR A 455 -16.27 36.05 6.03
CA THR A 455 -16.08 37.32 6.74
C THR A 455 -14.65 37.40 7.24
N ASP A 456 -13.86 38.26 6.60
CA ASP A 456 -12.47 38.53 6.96
C ASP A 456 -12.23 40.04 6.82
N ASP A 457 -11.85 40.71 7.91
CA ASP A 457 -11.69 42.17 8.04
C ASP A 457 -12.87 43.02 7.50
N GLY A 458 -14.11 42.57 7.74
CA GLY A 458 -15.32 43.30 7.32
C GLY A 458 -15.69 43.15 5.85
N VAL A 459 -14.92 42.37 5.08
CA VAL A 459 -15.25 41.98 3.70
C VAL A 459 -16.10 40.72 3.72
N ILE A 460 -17.23 40.75 3.00
CA ILE A 460 -18.17 39.63 2.88
C ILE A 460 -18.19 39.12 1.45
N ILE A 461 -17.90 37.84 1.24
CA ILE A 461 -17.91 37.22 -0.10
C ILE A 461 -18.90 36.06 -0.13
N TYR A 462 -19.85 36.11 -1.07
CA TYR A 462 -20.86 35.06 -1.27
C TYR A 462 -21.33 34.99 -2.74
N SER A 463 -22.06 33.93 -3.10
CA SER A 463 -22.65 33.77 -4.43
C SER A 463 -24.18 33.63 -4.40
N GLN A 464 -24.82 34.14 -5.45
CA GLN A 464 -26.23 33.93 -5.76
C GLN A 464 -26.36 33.44 -7.21
N GLY A 465 -26.47 32.13 -7.40
CA GLY A 465 -26.40 31.52 -8.73
C GLY A 465 -25.01 31.75 -9.35
N LYS A 466 -24.93 32.28 -10.56
CA LYS A 466 -23.65 32.63 -11.21
C LYS A 466 -23.11 34.00 -10.83
N GLN A 467 -23.79 34.72 -9.93
CA GLN A 467 -23.35 36.05 -9.50
C GLN A 467 -22.51 35.92 -8.24
N LEU A 468 -21.30 36.46 -8.27
CA LEU A 468 -20.42 36.62 -7.14
C LEU A 468 -20.58 38.01 -6.56
N ILE A 469 -20.89 38.12 -5.28
CA ILE A 469 -21.13 39.38 -4.57
C ILE A 469 -20.06 39.55 -3.50
N ILE A 470 -19.41 40.70 -3.50
CA ILE A 470 -18.32 41.07 -2.61
C ILE A 470 -18.69 42.41 -1.96
N GLU A 471 -18.97 42.40 -0.67
CA GLU A 471 -19.38 43.57 0.12
C GLU A 471 -18.24 44.04 1.01
N GLY A 472 -18.05 45.36 1.16
CA GLY A 472 -17.06 45.93 2.07
C GLY A 472 -15.59 45.81 1.63
N ALA A 473 -15.30 45.28 0.44
CA ALA A 473 -13.94 45.23 -0.11
C ALA A 473 -13.50 46.57 -0.71
N GLU A 474 -12.38 47.11 -0.25
CA GLU A 474 -11.71 48.25 -0.87
C GLU A 474 -10.38 47.82 -1.52
N GLY A 475 -10.11 48.31 -2.73
CA GLY A 475 -8.87 48.02 -3.45
C GLY A 475 -9.08 47.11 -4.66
N ASN A 476 -8.02 46.41 -5.07
CA ASN A 476 -8.05 45.63 -6.31
C ASN A 476 -8.61 44.23 -6.03
N ILE A 477 -9.69 43.90 -6.73
CA ILE A 477 -10.37 42.61 -6.72
C ILE A 477 -10.05 41.90 -8.03
N ASN A 478 -9.34 40.80 -7.95
CA ASN A 478 -9.01 39.95 -9.08
C ASN A 478 -9.69 38.60 -8.91
N VAL A 479 -10.53 38.20 -9.87
CA VAL A 479 -11.21 36.90 -9.85
C VAL A 479 -10.60 36.02 -10.92
N TYR A 480 -10.13 34.86 -10.50
CA TYR A 480 -9.52 33.84 -11.31
C TYR A 480 -10.43 32.61 -11.34
N ASN A 481 -10.46 31.91 -12.48
CA ASN A 481 -11.03 30.57 -12.49
C ASN A 481 -10.06 29.57 -11.83
N MET A 482 -10.52 28.32 -11.67
CA MET A 482 -9.72 27.26 -11.05
C MET A 482 -8.41 26.91 -11.80
N LEU A 483 -8.28 27.35 -13.06
CA LEU A 483 -7.08 27.18 -13.88
C LEU A 483 -6.10 28.35 -13.70
N GLY A 484 -6.37 29.26 -12.75
CA GLY A 484 -5.52 30.42 -12.47
C GLY A 484 -5.58 31.51 -13.52
N CYS A 485 -6.51 31.43 -14.49
CA CYS A 485 -6.68 32.48 -15.47
C CYS A 485 -7.46 33.65 -14.86
N LEU A 486 -6.87 34.85 -14.88
CA LEU A 486 -7.53 36.08 -14.45
C LEU A 486 -8.73 36.34 -15.35
N MET A 487 -9.92 36.32 -14.77
CA MET A 487 -11.17 36.55 -15.47
C MET A 487 -11.68 37.98 -15.31
N TYR A 488 -11.56 38.53 -14.11
CA TYR A 488 -12.00 39.90 -13.81
C TYR A 488 -10.96 40.60 -12.94
N ALA A 489 -10.69 41.87 -13.23
CA ALA A 489 -9.87 42.76 -12.42
C ALA A 489 -10.64 44.07 -12.21
N ILE A 490 -11.06 44.32 -10.98
CA ILE A 490 -11.98 45.40 -10.62
C ILE A 490 -11.34 46.20 -9.50
N LYS A 491 -11.42 47.53 -9.57
CA LYS A 491 -10.94 48.40 -8.50
C LYS A 491 -12.14 48.96 -7.74
N ALA A 492 -12.38 48.44 -6.54
CA ALA A 492 -13.45 48.89 -5.66
C ALA A 492 -12.97 50.06 -4.79
N THR A 493 -13.80 51.10 -4.65
CA THR A 493 -13.50 52.27 -3.82
C THR A 493 -14.41 52.33 -2.60
N ALA A 494 -13.99 53.03 -1.54
CA ALA A 494 -14.74 53.16 -0.28
C ALA A 494 -16.22 53.62 -0.42
N SER A 495 -16.60 54.22 -1.54
CA SER A 495 -17.99 54.62 -1.83
C SER A 495 -18.85 53.53 -2.48
N ASP A 496 -18.25 52.44 -2.96
CA ASP A 496 -18.94 51.34 -3.63
C ASP A 496 -19.26 50.25 -2.60
N ALA A 497 -20.44 50.34 -2.00
CA ALA A 497 -20.80 49.47 -0.88
C ALA A 497 -20.65 47.97 -1.22
N ASN A 498 -21.01 47.55 -2.44
CA ASN A 498 -20.99 46.15 -2.88
C ASN A 498 -20.54 46.04 -4.36
N THR A 499 -19.63 45.12 -4.65
CA THR A 499 -19.20 44.74 -6.02
C THR A 499 -19.86 43.43 -6.43
N THR A 500 -20.59 43.42 -7.54
CA THR A 500 -21.24 42.21 -8.10
C THR A 500 -20.62 41.83 -9.44
N ILE A 501 -20.28 40.55 -9.63
CA ILE A 501 -19.56 40.02 -10.79
C ILE A 501 -20.35 38.83 -11.35
N ASP A 502 -20.81 38.95 -12.60
CA ASP A 502 -21.47 37.86 -13.32
C ASP A 502 -20.44 36.87 -13.85
N LEU A 503 -20.42 35.66 -13.31
CA LEU A 503 -19.50 34.61 -13.73
C LEU A 503 -20.08 33.80 -14.91
N PRO A 504 -19.23 33.37 -15.86
CA PRO A 504 -19.69 32.68 -17.06
C PRO A 504 -20.29 31.29 -16.76
N ASN A 505 -19.83 30.62 -15.70
CA ASN A 505 -20.20 29.25 -15.34
C ASN A 505 -20.14 29.03 -13.82
N THR A 506 -20.85 28.00 -13.35
CA THR A 506 -20.68 27.48 -11.97
C THR A 506 -19.37 26.70 -11.89
N GLY A 507 -18.69 26.75 -10.75
CA GLY A 507 -17.34 26.21 -10.60
C GLY A 507 -16.59 26.87 -9.45
N ILE A 508 -15.33 26.47 -9.28
CA ILE A 508 -14.48 27.02 -8.21
C ILE A 508 -13.70 28.21 -8.75
N TYR A 509 -13.79 29.31 -8.00
CA TYR A 509 -13.15 30.56 -8.30
C TYR A 509 -12.22 30.98 -7.16
N ILE A 510 -11.11 31.59 -7.55
CA ILE A 510 -10.15 32.18 -6.63
C ILE A 510 -10.33 33.69 -6.73
N ILE A 511 -10.58 34.34 -5.60
CA ILE A 511 -10.82 35.77 -5.52
C ILE A 511 -9.69 36.35 -4.71
N GLN A 512 -8.88 37.19 -5.34
CA GLN A 512 -7.86 37.96 -4.65
C GLN A 512 -8.39 39.36 -4.41
N ILE A 513 -8.43 39.77 -3.16
CA ILE A 513 -8.76 41.14 -2.77
C ILE A 513 -7.52 41.66 -2.06
N ASN A 514 -6.82 42.58 -2.73
CA ASN A 514 -5.48 43.03 -2.32
C ASN A 514 -4.53 41.82 -2.18
N ASN A 515 -3.98 41.59 -0.98
CA ASN A 515 -3.02 40.49 -0.73
C ASN A 515 -3.68 39.22 -0.21
N LYS A 516 -5.01 39.21 -0.05
CA LYS A 516 -5.73 38.07 0.50
C LYS A 516 -6.38 37.29 -0.63
N THR A 517 -6.25 35.97 -0.55
CA THR A 517 -6.78 35.05 -1.54
C THR A 517 -7.87 34.21 -0.90
N TYR A 518 -9.04 34.28 -1.50
CA TYR A 518 -10.23 33.55 -1.10
C TYR A 518 -10.56 32.52 -2.17
N LYS A 519 -11.08 31.36 -1.77
CA LYS A 519 -11.53 30.33 -2.69
C LYS A 519 -12.99 30.07 -2.43
N ILE A 520 -13.82 30.25 -3.46
CA ILE A 520 -15.26 30.03 -3.37
C ILE A 520 -15.69 29.02 -4.44
N SER A 521 -16.53 28.06 -4.04
CA SER A 521 -17.20 27.15 -4.97
C SER A 521 -18.61 27.67 -5.20
N ILE A 522 -18.95 27.95 -6.46
CA ILE A 522 -20.21 28.57 -6.88
C ILE A 522 -21.05 27.61 -7.69
#